data_AF-H6NIF8-F1
#
_entry.id   AF-H6NIF8-F1
#
_cell.length_a   1.000
_cell.length_b   1.000
_cell.length_c   1.000
_cell.angle_alpha   90.00
_cell.angle_beta   90.00
_cell.angle_gamma   90.00
#
_symmetry.space_group_name_H-M   'P 1'
#
loop_
_entity.id
_entity.type
_entity.pdbx_description
1 polymer ?
#
loop_
_entity_poly.entity_id
_entity_poly.type
_entity_poly.pdbx_seq_one_letter_code
_entity_poly.pdbx_strand_id
1 'polypeptide(L)'
;MRPIHLQIAGLQSYREAQEIDFTELTGAGVFGIFGPTGSGKSTLLDAMTLALYGKVERANGGTQAIMNQAEQSLSVSFTFELTSAEGPKRYRVDRQFKRGGDVSVLGSLTRLIHFRDGEAVVLADKAGEVNSRIQEILGLAMADFTRAVVLPQGKFAEFLTLAGKDRRAMLQRLFHLEPYGDRLSAKTSGRLKETDVKIRALQAEQQGLGDASKEALEAAEARLLEAREAARTVRERLADCERRTAELRAVRELQRERAALAARQAALAADAPRIAALAARLARAAQAERLRPLVRRQRAAEAHLAQQREAAQAAAAALGAAQQALAAAQQRQAAAQGALAAQEAPLAARLEQLRQAAELAAELAQGRERLAALAAEGARCGEALAALGAERTREAELREKALQRQAQLKAELKQAEVPSAYRTLLQEAVAEKRELGRLAKQLEEQTAELAKRQSEHEALERRRAELKERRALEAQRRSPAPSGWLRCAAKPCARSSGLLRRRPACPWRLRGCAGSSSRRSSACWPRSWRRTCMKARPARSAARWSTLRQRAGGQTEQGMRRLSRPGSSSSSRCARR
;
A
#
# COMPACT_ATOMS: atom_id res chain seq x y z
N MET A 1 93.04 119.81 -5.88
CA MET A 1 93.55 119.12 -7.08
C MET A 1 94.78 119.87 -7.56
N ARG A 2 95.88 119.17 -7.85
CA ARG A 2 97.13 119.71 -8.41
C ARG A 2 97.40 119.03 -9.77
N PRO A 3 97.69 119.76 -10.86
CA PRO A 3 98.17 119.14 -12.10
C PRO A 3 99.61 118.63 -11.89
N ILE A 4 99.95 117.49 -12.47
CA ILE A 4 101.28 116.86 -12.34
C ILE A 4 101.97 116.81 -13.72
N HIS A 5 101.31 116.25 -14.74
CA HIS A 5 101.87 116.12 -16.08
C HIS A 5 100.77 116.19 -17.14
N LEU A 6 101.05 116.78 -18.30
CA LEU A 6 100.12 116.87 -19.43
C LEU A 6 100.87 116.63 -20.75
N GLN A 7 100.47 115.58 -21.47
CA GLN A 7 100.96 115.22 -22.80
C GLN A 7 99.83 115.45 -23.81
N ILE A 8 100.12 116.13 -24.93
CA ILE A 8 99.14 116.51 -25.96
C ILE A 8 99.75 116.25 -27.35
N ALA A 9 99.00 115.65 -28.27
CA ALA A 9 99.30 115.64 -29.70
C ALA A 9 98.00 115.71 -30.53
N GLY A 10 98.02 116.37 -31.69
CA GLY A 10 96.89 116.50 -32.61
C GLY A 10 95.75 117.43 -32.16
N LEU A 11 95.98 118.35 -31.21
CA LEU A 11 94.95 119.22 -30.61
C LEU A 11 95.14 120.70 -31.02
N GLN A 12 94.25 121.23 -31.86
CA GLN A 12 94.32 122.59 -32.42
C GLN A 12 95.77 122.95 -32.87
N SER A 13 96.43 123.92 -32.25
CA SER A 13 97.80 124.34 -32.61
C SER A 13 98.88 123.30 -32.27
N TYR A 14 98.63 122.37 -31.35
CA TYR A 14 99.58 121.33 -30.94
C TYR A 14 99.46 120.11 -31.84
N ARG A 15 100.17 120.13 -32.98
CA ARG A 15 100.23 119.02 -33.93
C ARG A 15 101.06 117.85 -33.38
N GLU A 16 102.35 118.12 -33.20
CA GLU A 16 103.32 117.17 -32.64
C GLU A 16 103.07 116.92 -31.15
N ALA A 17 103.67 115.86 -30.62
CA ALA A 17 103.62 115.56 -29.20
C ALA A 17 104.35 116.64 -28.39
N GLN A 18 103.68 117.20 -27.39
CA GLN A 18 104.22 118.16 -26.43
C GLN A 18 103.92 117.69 -25.02
N GLU A 19 104.90 117.82 -24.13
CA GLU A 19 104.85 117.38 -22.75
C GLU A 19 105.11 118.57 -21.82
N ILE A 20 104.33 118.64 -20.74
CA ILE A 20 104.39 119.71 -19.75
C ILE A 20 104.40 119.05 -18.37
N ASP A 21 105.56 119.08 -17.72
CA ASP A 21 105.67 118.74 -16.30
C ASP A 21 105.25 119.97 -15.46
N PHE A 22 104.18 119.82 -14.69
CA PHE A 22 103.71 120.86 -13.79
C PHE A 22 104.38 120.80 -12.41
N THR A 23 105.11 119.74 -12.07
CA THR A 23 105.81 119.64 -10.78
C THR A 23 106.95 120.65 -10.70
N GLU A 24 107.72 120.83 -11.79
CA GLU A 24 108.72 121.89 -11.92
C GLU A 24 108.06 123.29 -11.85
N LEU A 25 107.02 123.51 -12.66
CA LEU A 25 106.32 124.81 -12.76
C LEU A 25 105.57 125.21 -11.48
N THR A 26 105.16 124.28 -10.64
CA THR A 26 104.38 124.57 -9.42
C THR A 26 105.23 124.80 -8.16
N GLY A 27 106.56 124.80 -8.26
CA GLY A 27 107.46 125.05 -7.12
C GLY A 27 107.24 126.40 -6.42
N ALA A 28 106.82 127.43 -7.16
CA ALA A 28 106.49 128.76 -6.64
C ALA A 28 104.98 128.97 -6.37
N GLY A 29 104.15 127.92 -6.50
CA GLY A 29 102.69 127.98 -6.35
C GLY A 29 101.91 128.65 -7.49
N VAL A 30 102.54 129.56 -8.24
CA VAL A 30 101.97 130.26 -9.41
C VAL A 30 102.94 130.19 -10.59
N PHE A 31 102.41 129.94 -11.79
CA PHE A 31 103.15 129.99 -13.06
C PHE A 31 102.32 130.72 -14.13
N GLY A 32 103.00 131.25 -15.16
CA GLY A 32 102.37 131.99 -16.25
C GLY A 32 102.60 131.32 -17.61
N ILE A 33 101.57 131.29 -18.45
CA ILE A 33 101.65 130.76 -19.82
C ILE A 33 101.62 131.95 -20.80
N PHE A 34 102.76 132.27 -21.40
CA PHE A 34 102.94 133.45 -22.25
C PHE A 34 103.01 133.10 -23.75
N GLY A 35 102.80 134.08 -24.63
CA GLY A 35 102.83 133.94 -26.09
C GLY A 35 101.77 134.78 -26.80
N PRO A 36 101.81 134.92 -28.14
CA PRO A 36 100.88 135.75 -28.91
C PRO A 36 99.45 135.17 -28.96
N THR A 37 98.47 135.97 -29.39
CA THR A 37 97.11 135.48 -29.64
C THR A 37 97.13 134.38 -30.71
N GLY A 38 96.42 133.27 -30.47
CA GLY A 38 96.47 132.06 -31.32
C GLY A 38 97.54 131.02 -30.96
N SER A 39 98.49 131.33 -30.06
CA SER A 39 99.62 130.44 -29.70
C SER A 39 99.27 129.21 -28.83
N GLY A 40 98.06 128.65 -28.93
CA GLY A 40 97.65 127.44 -28.21
C GLY A 40 97.42 127.56 -26.68
N LYS A 41 97.69 128.71 -26.05
CA LYS A 41 97.59 128.86 -24.56
C LYS A 41 96.30 128.30 -23.95
N SER A 42 95.14 128.64 -24.52
CA SER A 42 93.84 128.17 -24.04
C SER A 42 93.54 126.71 -24.42
N THR A 43 94.20 126.19 -25.46
CA THR A 43 94.14 124.78 -25.89
C THR A 43 94.70 123.85 -24.82
N LEU A 44 95.67 124.30 -24.01
CA LEU A 44 96.16 123.54 -22.85
C LEU A 44 95.05 123.32 -21.80
N LEU A 45 94.24 124.34 -21.53
CA LEU A 45 93.08 124.24 -20.63
C LEU A 45 91.98 123.36 -21.24
N ASP A 46 91.72 123.51 -22.54
CA ASP A 46 90.83 122.61 -23.27
C ASP A 46 91.30 121.14 -23.13
N ALA A 47 92.60 120.86 -23.27
CA ALA A 47 93.18 119.52 -23.15
C ALA A 47 92.92 118.88 -21.77
N MET A 48 93.08 119.66 -20.69
CA MET A 48 92.77 119.19 -19.33
C MET A 48 91.27 118.84 -19.20
N THR A 49 90.36 119.66 -19.73
CA THR A 49 88.91 119.37 -19.70
C THR A 49 88.53 118.17 -20.58
N LEU A 50 89.18 118.02 -21.74
CA LEU A 50 89.01 116.89 -22.65
C LEU A 50 89.47 115.58 -22.01
N ALA A 51 90.62 115.58 -21.33
CA ALA A 51 91.12 114.41 -20.62
C ALA A 51 90.18 114.00 -19.49
N LEU A 52 89.72 114.95 -18.67
CA LEU A 52 88.82 114.66 -17.54
C LEU A 52 87.42 114.22 -17.99
N TYR A 53 86.72 115.00 -18.83
CA TYR A 53 85.30 114.80 -19.12
C TYR A 53 84.99 114.35 -20.56
N GLY A 54 86.01 114.16 -21.41
CA GLY A 54 85.82 113.72 -22.81
C GLY A 54 85.20 114.77 -23.73
N LYS A 55 85.10 116.02 -23.27
CA LYS A 55 84.48 117.16 -23.97
C LYS A 55 85.20 118.46 -23.62
N VAL A 56 85.03 119.48 -24.45
CA VAL A 56 85.57 120.83 -24.25
C VAL A 56 84.43 121.84 -24.37
N GLU A 57 84.32 122.74 -23.38
CA GLU A 57 83.25 123.74 -23.26
C GLU A 57 83.14 124.66 -24.50
N ARG A 58 84.28 124.96 -25.15
CA ARG A 58 84.36 125.86 -26.31
C ARG A 58 83.98 125.21 -27.65
N ALA A 59 83.77 123.89 -27.67
CA ALA A 59 83.60 123.09 -28.89
C ALA A 59 82.15 122.57 -29.04
N ASN A 60 81.23 123.46 -29.43
CA ASN A 60 79.80 123.11 -29.62
C ASN A 60 79.57 121.99 -30.66
N GLY A 61 80.50 121.78 -31.60
CA GLY A 61 80.50 120.66 -32.56
C GLY A 61 81.06 119.33 -32.02
N GLY A 62 81.37 119.25 -30.72
CA GLY A 62 82.02 118.09 -30.11
C GLY A 62 83.48 117.92 -30.55
N THR A 63 84.04 116.72 -30.32
CA THR A 63 85.47 116.42 -30.50
C THR A 63 85.98 116.62 -31.94
N GLN A 64 85.09 116.65 -32.94
CA GLN A 64 85.42 116.96 -34.33
C GLN A 64 86.12 118.32 -34.47
N ALA A 65 85.62 119.34 -33.75
CA ALA A 65 86.06 120.73 -33.88
C ALA A 65 87.37 121.05 -33.12
N ILE A 66 88.08 120.04 -32.63
CA ILE A 66 89.23 120.21 -31.71
C ILE A 66 90.48 119.44 -32.19
N MET A 67 90.30 118.33 -32.91
CA MET A 67 91.38 117.67 -33.64
C MET A 67 91.95 118.62 -34.70
N ASN A 68 93.27 118.67 -34.86
CA ASN A 68 93.87 119.44 -35.94
C ASN A 68 93.49 118.83 -37.30
N GLN A 69 93.08 119.67 -38.26
CA GLN A 69 92.61 119.21 -39.58
C GLN A 69 93.66 118.39 -40.35
N ALA A 70 94.96 118.65 -40.17
CA ALA A 70 96.06 117.92 -40.80
C ALA A 70 96.41 116.59 -40.10
N GLU A 71 95.89 116.32 -38.90
CA GLU A 71 96.26 115.14 -38.09
C GLU A 71 95.18 114.07 -38.05
N GLN A 72 95.56 112.80 -38.18
CA GLN A 72 94.63 111.67 -38.19
C GLN A 72 94.29 111.12 -36.79
N SER A 73 95.02 111.55 -35.77
CA SER A 73 94.78 111.18 -34.38
C SER A 73 95.02 112.34 -33.42
N LEU A 74 94.26 112.34 -32.34
CA LEU A 74 94.33 113.27 -31.22
C LEU A 74 94.56 112.46 -29.95
N SER A 75 95.62 112.74 -29.20
CA SER A 75 95.88 112.10 -27.91
C SER A 75 96.10 113.15 -26.83
N VAL A 76 95.49 112.92 -25.67
CA VAL A 76 95.79 113.65 -24.43
C VAL A 76 95.97 112.66 -23.29
N SER A 77 97.06 112.80 -22.55
CA SER A 77 97.27 112.14 -21.26
C SER A 77 97.44 113.22 -20.20
N PHE A 78 96.63 113.17 -19.15
CA PHE A 78 96.67 114.16 -18.07
C PHE A 78 96.77 113.48 -16.72
N THR A 79 97.86 113.72 -16.01
CA THR A 79 98.14 113.26 -14.65
C THR A 79 97.87 114.38 -13.66
N PHE A 80 97.10 114.08 -12.62
CA PHE A 80 96.76 115.00 -11.54
C PHE A 80 96.76 114.32 -10.18
N GLU A 81 96.79 115.12 -9.12
CA GLU A 81 96.87 114.67 -7.74
C GLU A 81 95.78 115.31 -6.87
N LEU A 82 95.18 114.50 -6.00
CA LEU A 82 94.18 114.91 -5.03
C LEU A 82 94.72 114.70 -3.63
N THR A 83 95.07 115.80 -2.96
CA THR A 83 95.36 115.81 -1.52
C THR A 83 94.07 115.62 -0.74
N SER A 84 94.04 114.62 0.13
CA SER A 84 92.93 114.29 1.03
C SER A 84 93.45 114.09 2.45
N ALA A 85 92.55 113.90 3.43
CA ALA A 85 92.95 113.52 4.80
C ALA A 85 93.69 112.17 4.86
N GLU A 86 93.52 111.32 3.84
CA GLU A 86 94.21 110.04 3.66
C GLU A 86 95.53 110.19 2.87
N GLY A 87 95.99 111.42 2.63
CA GLY A 87 97.20 111.72 1.84
C GLY A 87 96.91 112.05 0.35
N PRO A 88 97.98 112.21 -0.46
CA PRO A 88 97.89 112.50 -1.88
C PRO A 88 97.59 111.24 -2.71
N LYS A 89 96.54 111.29 -3.54
CA LYS A 89 96.16 110.23 -4.48
C LYS A 89 96.37 110.70 -5.91
N ARG A 90 97.16 109.97 -6.70
CA ARG A 90 97.56 110.39 -8.06
C ARG A 90 96.81 109.58 -9.12
N TYR A 91 96.22 110.30 -10.08
CA TYR A 91 95.42 109.73 -11.16
C TYR A 91 95.95 110.18 -12.50
N ARG A 92 95.79 109.37 -13.54
CA ARG A 92 96.03 109.75 -14.94
C ARG A 92 94.83 109.36 -15.80
N VAL A 93 94.41 110.27 -16.68
CA VAL A 93 93.40 109.98 -17.69
C VAL A 93 94.04 110.02 -19.06
N ASP A 94 94.05 108.88 -19.74
CA ASP A 94 94.54 108.72 -21.11
C ASP A 94 93.34 108.71 -22.04
N ARG A 95 93.31 109.58 -23.06
CA ARG A 95 92.32 109.54 -24.14
C ARG A 95 92.99 109.65 -25.51
N GLN A 96 92.64 108.75 -26.40
CA GLN A 96 93.02 108.82 -27.82
C GLN A 96 91.76 108.78 -28.68
N PHE A 97 91.71 109.69 -29.64
CA PHE A 97 90.69 109.78 -30.67
C PHE A 97 91.34 109.62 -32.05
N LYS A 98 90.68 108.94 -32.98
CA LYS A 98 91.15 108.73 -34.36
C LYS A 98 90.07 109.16 -35.34
N ARG A 99 90.47 109.70 -36.49
CA ARG A 99 89.53 110.05 -37.57
C ARG A 99 88.94 108.75 -38.17
N GLY A 100 87.63 108.76 -38.42
CA GLY A 100 86.83 107.60 -38.86
C GLY A 100 86.12 107.80 -40.21
N GLY A 101 86.56 108.81 -40.97
CA GLY A 101 85.95 109.31 -42.20
C GLY A 101 86.11 110.84 -42.28
N ASP A 102 85.62 111.47 -43.35
CA ASP A 102 85.89 112.91 -43.60
C ASP A 102 85.32 113.85 -42.52
N VAL A 103 84.30 113.42 -41.78
CA VAL A 103 83.55 114.25 -40.81
C VAL A 103 83.46 113.59 -39.42
N SER A 104 84.05 112.40 -39.22
CA SER A 104 83.89 111.63 -37.98
C SER A 104 85.22 111.36 -37.27
N VAL A 105 85.15 111.31 -35.94
CA VAL A 105 86.25 111.02 -35.02
C VAL A 105 85.71 110.10 -33.93
N LEU A 106 86.37 108.97 -33.74
CA LEU A 106 86.01 107.89 -32.84
C LEU A 106 86.98 107.85 -31.65
N GLY A 107 86.47 107.55 -30.45
CA GLY A 107 87.32 107.27 -29.30
C GLY A 107 88.04 105.93 -29.48
N SER A 108 89.34 105.95 -29.75
CA SER A 108 90.17 104.75 -29.94
C SER A 108 90.75 104.21 -28.62
N LEU A 109 90.87 105.05 -27.60
CA LEU A 109 91.27 104.67 -26.25
C LEU A 109 90.67 105.67 -25.25
N THR A 110 90.21 105.19 -24.11
CA THR A 110 89.94 106.01 -22.92
C THR A 110 90.29 105.16 -21.71
N ARG A 111 91.01 105.71 -20.74
CA ARG A 111 91.44 104.95 -19.55
C ARG A 111 91.63 105.88 -18.37
N LEU A 112 91.04 105.52 -17.24
CA LEU A 112 91.34 106.13 -15.94
C LEU A 112 92.28 105.20 -15.17
N ILE A 113 93.43 105.73 -14.77
CA ILE A 113 94.46 105.05 -13.99
C ILE A 113 94.56 105.74 -12.63
N HIS A 114 94.73 104.96 -11.57
CA HIS A 114 95.11 105.41 -10.23
C HIS A 114 96.45 104.77 -9.86
N PHE A 115 97.42 105.60 -9.49
CA PHE A 115 98.71 105.13 -8.99
C PHE A 115 98.59 104.86 -7.49
N ARG A 116 98.77 103.61 -7.10
CA ARG A 116 98.64 103.14 -5.72
C ARG A 116 99.76 102.18 -5.40
N ASP A 117 100.43 102.40 -4.28
CA ASP A 117 101.44 101.48 -3.71
C ASP A 117 102.58 101.10 -4.70
N GLY A 118 102.85 101.99 -5.68
CA GLY A 118 103.82 101.80 -6.78
C GLY A 118 103.21 101.32 -8.11
N GLU A 119 102.00 100.75 -8.10
CA GLU A 119 101.35 100.15 -9.26
C GLU A 119 100.32 101.08 -9.94
N ALA A 120 100.07 100.82 -11.24
CA ALA A 120 99.17 101.61 -12.08
C ALA A 120 97.83 100.87 -12.31
N VAL A 121 96.88 101.05 -11.39
CA VAL A 121 95.59 100.35 -11.41
C VAL A 121 94.58 101.03 -12.34
N VAL A 122 93.99 100.30 -13.28
CA VAL A 122 92.92 100.82 -14.15
C VAL A 122 91.57 100.81 -13.40
N LEU A 123 90.94 101.96 -13.27
CA LEU A 123 89.64 102.12 -12.60
C LEU A 123 88.43 102.05 -13.55
N ALA A 124 88.62 102.42 -14.82
CA ALA A 124 87.63 102.32 -15.90
C ALA A 124 88.30 102.50 -17.27
N ASP A 125 87.72 101.89 -18.30
CA ASP A 125 88.21 101.87 -19.70
C ASP A 125 87.16 102.31 -20.74
N LYS A 126 85.88 102.42 -20.36
CA LYS A 126 84.81 102.93 -21.22
C LYS A 126 84.58 104.42 -20.97
N ALA A 127 84.35 105.19 -22.03
CA ALA A 127 84.23 106.65 -21.93
C ALA A 127 83.12 107.14 -20.99
N GLY A 128 81.98 106.43 -20.91
CA GLY A 128 80.90 106.73 -19.96
C GLY A 128 81.31 106.46 -18.51
N GLU A 129 81.87 105.28 -18.25
CA GLU A 129 82.33 104.87 -16.91
C GLU A 129 83.46 105.77 -16.41
N VAL A 130 84.45 106.11 -17.25
CA VAL A 130 85.51 107.06 -16.91
C VAL A 130 84.94 108.45 -16.59
N ASN A 131 83.95 108.93 -17.34
CA ASN A 131 83.30 110.21 -17.03
C ASN A 131 82.56 110.20 -15.68
N SER A 132 81.82 109.13 -15.37
CA SER A 132 81.16 108.96 -14.07
C SER A 132 82.18 108.86 -12.93
N ARG A 133 83.24 108.05 -13.09
CA ARG A 133 84.32 107.94 -12.08
C ARG A 133 85.04 109.26 -11.85
N ILE A 134 85.31 110.04 -12.90
CA ILE A 134 85.91 111.38 -12.74
C ILE A 134 84.98 112.33 -11.97
N GLN A 135 83.66 112.29 -12.23
CA GLN A 135 82.70 113.09 -11.47
C GLN A 135 82.57 112.63 -10.00
N GLU A 136 82.66 111.32 -9.73
CA GLU A 136 82.74 110.77 -8.36
C GLU A 136 84.02 111.21 -7.63
N ILE A 137 85.18 111.11 -8.29
CA ILE A 137 86.51 111.37 -7.73
C ILE A 137 86.79 112.86 -7.52
N LEU A 138 86.29 113.73 -8.40
CA LEU A 138 86.44 115.19 -8.29
C LEU A 138 85.29 115.87 -7.54
N GLY A 139 84.16 115.18 -7.33
CA GLY A 139 82.94 115.77 -6.76
C GLY A 139 82.21 116.77 -7.67
N LEU A 140 82.74 117.04 -8.86
CA LEU A 140 82.29 118.11 -9.76
C LEU A 140 81.86 117.54 -11.11
N ALA A 141 80.71 118.00 -11.61
CA ALA A 141 80.37 117.82 -13.02
C ALA A 141 81.21 118.76 -13.89
N MET A 142 81.34 118.46 -15.18
CA MET A 142 82.09 119.28 -16.15
C MET A 142 81.76 120.79 -16.05
N ALA A 143 80.48 121.14 -16.00
CA ALA A 143 79.99 122.52 -15.94
C ALA A 143 80.13 123.21 -14.57
N ASP A 144 80.53 122.46 -13.52
CA ASP A 144 80.94 123.03 -12.24
C ASP A 144 82.48 123.19 -12.22
N PHE A 145 83.20 122.21 -12.77
CA PHE A 145 84.67 122.25 -12.91
C PHE A 145 85.14 123.42 -13.78
N THR A 146 84.46 123.70 -14.90
CA THR A 146 84.73 124.86 -15.78
C THR A 146 84.28 126.22 -15.20
N ARG A 147 83.75 126.21 -13.97
CA ARG A 147 83.35 127.41 -13.20
C ARG A 147 84.09 127.57 -11.87
N ALA A 148 84.82 126.54 -11.42
CA ALA A 148 85.48 126.53 -10.10
C ALA A 148 86.97 126.16 -10.12
N VAL A 149 87.45 125.37 -11.10
CA VAL A 149 88.83 124.85 -11.13
C VAL A 149 89.60 125.35 -12.36
N VAL A 150 88.98 125.28 -13.53
CA VAL A 150 89.51 125.86 -14.77
C VAL A 150 88.53 126.93 -15.22
N LEU A 151 88.99 128.18 -15.38
CA LEU A 151 88.14 129.32 -15.77
C LEU A 151 88.47 129.77 -17.20
N PRO A 152 87.67 129.39 -18.22
CA PRO A 152 87.77 129.98 -19.54
C PRO A 152 87.50 131.50 -19.50
N GLN A 153 88.11 132.24 -20.41
CA GLN A 153 87.92 133.69 -20.55
C GLN A 153 86.41 134.01 -20.70
N GLY A 154 85.91 134.94 -19.87
CA GLY A 154 84.50 135.34 -19.80
C GLY A 154 83.61 134.47 -18.89
N LYS A 155 83.93 133.18 -18.65
CA LYS A 155 83.06 132.25 -17.92
C LYS A 155 82.91 132.54 -16.42
N PHE A 156 83.81 133.32 -15.81
CA PHE A 156 83.68 133.74 -14.41
C PHE A 156 82.38 134.52 -14.14
N ALA A 157 81.85 135.26 -15.12
CA ALA A 157 80.57 135.96 -14.99
C ALA A 157 79.38 134.99 -14.87
N GLU A 158 79.42 133.80 -15.49
CA GLU A 158 78.36 132.80 -15.34
C GLU A 158 78.26 132.30 -13.90
N PHE A 159 79.40 132.13 -13.20
CA PHE A 159 79.41 131.72 -11.79
C PHE A 159 78.69 132.74 -10.90
N LEU A 160 78.89 134.04 -11.15
CA LEU A 160 78.25 135.12 -10.39
C LEU A 160 76.75 135.29 -10.71
N THR A 161 76.34 134.97 -11.95
CA THR A 161 74.95 135.14 -12.42
C THR A 161 74.04 133.93 -12.16
N LEU A 162 74.61 132.77 -11.78
CA LEU A 162 73.83 131.60 -11.38
C LEU A 162 72.87 131.94 -10.22
N ALA A 163 71.58 131.64 -10.39
CA ALA A 163 70.52 132.00 -9.46
C ALA A 163 69.63 130.81 -9.06
N GLY A 164 68.76 131.02 -8.07
CA GLY A 164 67.61 130.15 -7.79
C GLY A 164 67.95 128.68 -7.52
N LYS A 165 67.60 127.81 -8.47
CA LYS A 165 67.76 126.34 -8.34
C LYS A 165 69.19 125.90 -8.64
N ASP A 166 69.78 126.40 -9.72
CA ASP A 166 71.03 125.83 -10.25
C ASP A 166 72.25 126.24 -9.43
N ARG A 167 72.24 127.46 -8.87
CA ARG A 167 73.22 127.87 -7.84
C ARG A 167 73.16 126.95 -6.62
N ARG A 168 71.95 126.63 -6.13
CA ARG A 168 71.79 125.71 -4.99
C ARG A 168 72.29 124.31 -5.35
N ALA A 169 71.94 123.79 -6.53
CA ALA A 169 72.40 122.47 -6.96
C ALA A 169 73.94 122.39 -7.13
N MET A 170 74.58 123.45 -7.65
CA MET A 170 76.05 123.55 -7.68
C MET A 170 76.65 123.56 -6.28
N LEU A 171 76.20 124.46 -5.40
CA LEU A 171 76.73 124.57 -4.03
C LEU A 171 76.50 123.27 -3.24
N GLN A 172 75.38 122.60 -3.46
CA GLN A 172 75.05 121.32 -2.85
C GLN A 172 76.02 120.22 -3.27
N ARG A 173 76.46 120.16 -4.54
CA ARG A 173 77.53 119.24 -5.00
C ARG A 173 78.89 119.64 -4.45
N LEU A 174 79.25 120.92 -4.55
CA LEU A 174 80.54 121.47 -4.13
C LEU A 174 80.84 121.27 -2.63
N PHE A 175 79.80 121.28 -1.79
CA PHE A 175 79.90 121.03 -0.34
C PHE A 175 79.37 119.65 0.09
N HIS A 176 79.10 118.74 -0.85
CA HIS A 176 78.61 117.37 -0.59
C HIS A 176 77.34 117.29 0.30
N LEU A 177 76.41 118.22 0.10
CA LEU A 177 75.17 118.38 0.89
C LEU A 177 73.97 117.61 0.33
N GLU A 178 74.14 116.80 -0.74
CA GLU A 178 73.07 115.94 -1.28
C GLU A 178 72.40 114.99 -0.26
N PRO A 179 73.10 114.46 0.78
CA PRO A 179 72.45 113.69 1.84
C PRO A 179 71.39 114.48 2.62
N TYR A 180 71.57 115.79 2.77
CA TYR A 180 70.74 116.67 3.58
C TYR A 180 69.68 117.42 2.75
N GLY A 181 69.95 117.69 1.48
CA GLY A 181 69.01 118.26 0.52
C GLY A 181 68.06 117.20 -0.06
N ASP A 182 68.25 116.89 -1.34
CA ASP A 182 67.31 116.07 -2.13
C ASP A 182 67.04 114.68 -1.52
N ARG A 183 68.07 114.00 -0.98
CA ARG A 183 67.92 112.63 -0.44
C ARG A 183 67.03 112.61 0.82
N LEU A 184 67.17 113.59 1.72
CA LEU A 184 66.34 113.71 2.92
C LEU A 184 64.91 114.16 2.59
N SER A 185 64.76 115.08 1.63
CA SER A 185 63.45 115.54 1.13
C SER A 185 62.65 114.40 0.49
N ALA A 186 63.30 113.59 -0.37
CA ALA A 186 62.69 112.40 -0.97
C ALA A 186 62.26 111.36 0.09
N LYS A 187 63.13 111.09 1.08
CA LYS A 187 62.83 110.16 2.18
C LYS A 187 61.64 110.60 3.04
N THR A 188 61.55 111.90 3.32
CA THR A 188 60.47 112.46 4.17
C THR A 188 59.14 112.50 3.43
N SER A 189 59.14 112.93 2.16
CA SER A 189 57.94 112.94 1.32
C SER A 189 57.43 111.55 0.93
N GLY A 190 58.30 110.53 0.89
CA GLY A 190 57.90 109.12 0.80
C GLY A 190 57.10 108.68 2.04
N ARG A 191 57.67 108.87 3.24
CA ARG A 191 57.01 108.52 4.51
C ARG A 191 55.67 109.22 4.74
N LEU A 192 55.54 110.47 4.31
CA LEU A 192 54.25 111.19 4.38
C LEU A 192 53.17 110.46 3.55
N LYS A 193 53.47 110.13 2.29
CA LYS A 193 52.55 109.40 1.39
C LYS A 193 52.18 108.01 1.93
N GLU A 194 53.14 107.26 2.48
CA GLU A 194 52.87 105.97 3.14
C GLU A 194 51.92 106.11 4.34
N THR A 195 51.98 107.24 5.05
CA THR A 195 51.14 107.50 6.22
C THR A 195 49.74 107.95 5.80
N ASP A 196 49.63 108.84 4.81
CA ASP A 196 48.35 109.27 4.23
C ASP A 196 47.54 108.09 3.69
N VAL A 197 48.19 107.12 3.03
CA VAL A 197 47.53 105.89 2.54
C VAL A 197 46.96 105.06 3.68
N LYS A 198 47.69 104.91 4.80
CA LYS A 198 47.21 104.18 5.99
C LYS A 198 46.05 104.89 6.67
N ILE A 199 46.11 106.22 6.79
CA ILE A 199 45.01 107.03 7.35
C ILE A 199 43.74 106.87 6.50
N ARG A 200 43.85 106.94 5.16
CA ARG A 200 42.71 106.74 4.26
C ARG A 200 42.12 105.34 4.31
N ALA A 201 42.95 104.30 4.48
CA ALA A 201 42.47 102.93 4.67
C ALA A 201 41.65 102.79 5.96
N LEU A 202 42.17 103.27 7.09
CA LEU A 202 41.46 103.26 8.38
C LEU A 202 40.16 104.08 8.35
N GLN A 203 40.14 105.20 7.62
CA GLN A 203 38.94 106.01 7.41
C GLN A 203 37.88 105.27 6.57
N ALA A 204 38.29 104.50 5.56
CA ALA A 204 37.37 103.67 4.76
C ALA A 204 36.83 102.48 5.56
N GLU A 205 37.67 101.83 6.38
CA GLU A 205 37.24 100.78 7.32
C GLU A 205 36.23 101.33 8.33
N GLN A 206 36.48 102.51 8.90
CA GLN A 206 35.57 103.18 9.83
C GLN A 206 34.22 103.53 9.17
N GLN A 207 34.21 104.00 7.92
CA GLN A 207 32.97 104.24 7.16
C GLN A 207 32.19 102.93 6.89
N GLY A 208 32.90 101.81 6.69
CA GLY A 208 32.29 100.49 6.48
C GLY A 208 31.56 99.92 7.71
N LEU A 209 31.86 100.41 8.92
CA LEU A 209 31.19 100.00 10.16
C LEU A 209 29.83 100.69 10.39
N GLY A 210 29.53 101.76 9.64
CA GLY A 210 28.30 102.54 9.81
C GLY A 210 28.23 103.29 11.14
N ASP A 211 27.05 103.35 11.75
CA ASP A 211 26.87 103.91 13.09
C ASP A 211 27.32 102.91 14.16
N ALA A 212 28.62 102.91 14.45
CA ALA A 212 29.25 102.17 15.53
C ALA A 212 29.44 103.04 16.80
N SER A 213 28.51 103.97 17.05
CA SER A 213 28.44 104.70 18.33
C SER A 213 28.12 103.75 19.49
N LYS A 214 28.37 104.19 20.73
CA LYS A 214 28.04 103.38 21.93
C LYS A 214 26.54 103.22 22.05
N GLU A 215 25.83 104.30 21.76
CA GLU A 215 24.39 104.44 21.76
C GLU A 215 23.74 103.47 20.74
N ALA A 216 24.31 103.33 19.54
CA ALA A 216 23.87 102.35 18.55
C ALA A 216 24.19 100.90 18.95
N LEU A 217 25.34 100.65 19.58
CA LEU A 217 25.73 99.34 20.09
C LEU A 217 24.81 98.89 21.24
N GLU A 218 24.60 99.72 22.25
CA GLU A 218 23.69 99.47 23.38
C GLU A 218 22.26 99.23 22.89
N ALA A 219 21.78 100.02 21.91
CA ALA A 219 20.48 99.81 21.29
C ALA A 219 20.39 98.51 20.46
N ALA A 220 21.49 98.02 19.90
CA ALA A 220 21.55 96.73 19.20
C ALA A 220 21.58 95.55 20.18
N GLU A 221 22.31 95.67 21.29
CA GLU A 221 22.35 94.67 22.36
C GLU A 221 20.99 94.52 23.06
N ALA A 222 20.29 95.62 23.32
CA ALA A 222 18.92 95.61 23.85
C ALA A 222 17.95 94.85 22.93
N ARG A 223 17.92 95.19 21.63
CA ARG A 223 17.09 94.48 20.63
C ARG A 223 17.47 93.00 20.51
N LEU A 224 18.74 92.65 20.64
CA LEU A 224 19.22 91.28 20.63
C LEU A 224 18.75 90.50 21.87
N LEU A 225 18.67 91.13 23.04
CA LEU A 225 18.11 90.54 24.26
C LEU A 225 16.60 90.30 24.10
N GLU A 226 15.83 91.32 23.69
CA GLU A 226 14.39 91.21 23.40
C GLU A 226 14.10 90.08 22.40
N ALA A 227 14.86 90.03 21.29
CA ALA A 227 14.72 88.99 20.27
C ALA A 227 15.04 87.58 20.80
N ARG A 228 15.98 87.45 21.74
CA ARG A 228 16.30 86.16 22.41
C ARG A 228 15.17 85.71 23.32
N GLU A 229 14.55 86.61 24.09
CA GLU A 229 13.42 86.29 24.96
C GLU A 229 12.14 85.98 24.17
N ALA A 230 11.86 86.73 23.10
CA ALA A 230 10.80 86.43 22.16
C ALA A 230 11.01 85.05 21.49
N ALA A 231 12.22 84.75 21.01
CA ALA A 231 12.54 83.44 20.44
C ALA A 231 12.44 82.30 21.45
N ARG A 232 12.80 82.54 22.72
CA ARG A 232 12.64 81.57 23.81
C ARG A 232 11.17 81.25 24.07
N THR A 233 10.34 82.26 24.33
CA THR A 233 8.92 82.09 24.66
C THR A 233 8.12 81.46 23.50
N VAL A 234 8.48 81.75 22.25
CA VAL A 234 7.90 81.08 21.07
C VAL A 234 8.30 79.60 20.99
N ARG A 235 9.56 79.24 21.31
CA ARG A 235 10.01 77.83 21.36
C ARG A 235 9.31 77.04 22.47
N GLU A 236 9.16 77.62 23.65
CA GLU A 236 8.44 77.01 24.78
C GLU A 236 6.96 76.75 24.41
N ARG A 237 6.29 77.73 23.78
CA ARG A 237 4.92 77.57 23.24
C ARG A 237 4.81 76.52 22.14
N LEU A 238 5.82 76.39 21.27
CA LEU A 238 5.85 75.38 20.22
C LEU A 238 5.92 73.97 20.81
N ALA A 239 6.85 73.72 21.73
CA ALA A 239 7.00 72.42 22.40
C ALA A 239 5.73 72.01 23.18
N ASP A 240 5.06 72.97 23.80
CA ASP A 240 3.75 72.76 24.45
C ASP A 240 2.65 72.37 23.45
N CYS A 241 2.62 72.99 22.27
CA CYS A 241 1.67 72.70 21.20
C CYS A 241 1.94 71.32 20.56
N GLU A 242 3.21 70.98 20.34
CA GLU A 242 3.63 69.67 19.81
C GLU A 242 3.27 68.54 20.78
N ARG A 243 3.52 68.72 22.10
CA ARG A 243 3.14 67.75 23.14
C ARG A 243 1.63 67.49 23.16
N ARG A 244 0.81 68.55 23.22
CA ARG A 244 -0.66 68.45 23.16
C ARG A 244 -1.14 67.80 21.86
N THR A 245 -0.47 68.08 20.75
CA THR A 245 -0.78 67.48 19.44
C THR A 245 -0.47 65.98 19.42
N ALA A 246 0.61 65.53 20.06
CA ALA A 246 0.93 64.11 20.22
C ALA A 246 -0.09 63.39 21.13
N GLU A 247 -0.43 63.99 22.27
CA GLU A 247 -1.46 63.49 23.19
C GLU A 247 -2.82 63.30 22.48
N LEU A 248 -3.29 64.33 21.76
CA LEU A 248 -4.56 64.28 21.01
C LEU A 248 -4.53 63.27 19.85
N ARG A 249 -3.37 63.04 19.21
CA ARG A 249 -3.21 61.98 18.21
C ARG A 249 -3.34 60.59 18.84
N ALA A 250 -2.68 60.35 19.98
CA ALA A 250 -2.79 59.07 20.69
C ALA A 250 -4.24 58.78 21.13
N VAL A 251 -4.93 59.78 21.69
CA VAL A 251 -6.36 59.68 22.04
C VAL A 251 -7.23 59.36 20.81
N ARG A 252 -6.95 59.97 19.65
CA ARG A 252 -7.70 59.73 18.40
C ARG A 252 -7.54 58.29 17.90
N GLU A 253 -6.34 57.72 17.94
CA GLU A 253 -6.14 56.33 17.50
C GLU A 253 -6.77 55.34 18.48
N LEU A 254 -6.64 55.55 19.80
CA LEU A 254 -7.35 54.74 20.81
C LEU A 254 -8.89 54.80 20.64
N GLN A 255 -9.45 55.95 20.25
CA GLN A 255 -10.87 56.07 19.91
C GLN A 255 -11.25 55.27 18.66
N ARG A 256 -10.38 55.23 17.63
CA ARG A 256 -10.56 54.43 16.41
C ARG A 256 -10.49 52.94 16.68
N GLU A 257 -9.50 52.49 17.46
CA GLU A 257 -9.37 51.10 17.89
C GLU A 257 -10.58 50.66 18.71
N ARG A 258 -11.01 51.48 19.68
CA ARG A 258 -12.23 51.20 20.47
C ARG A 258 -13.47 51.08 19.59
N ALA A 259 -13.62 51.94 18.58
CA ALA A 259 -14.75 51.87 17.64
C ALA A 259 -14.70 50.60 16.76
N ALA A 260 -13.53 50.22 16.26
CA ALA A 260 -13.34 48.99 15.47
C ALA A 260 -13.59 47.73 16.31
N LEU A 261 -13.13 47.70 17.56
CA LEU A 261 -13.38 46.61 18.50
C LEU A 261 -14.87 46.51 18.88
N ALA A 262 -15.54 47.63 19.15
CA ALA A 262 -16.98 47.66 19.42
C ALA A 262 -17.81 47.17 18.22
N ALA A 263 -17.47 47.59 17.00
CA ALA A 263 -18.11 47.11 15.78
C ALA A 263 -17.91 45.59 15.57
N ARG A 264 -16.71 45.08 15.84
CA ARG A 264 -16.40 43.64 15.79
C ARG A 264 -17.17 42.85 16.87
N GLN A 265 -17.29 43.40 18.08
CA GLN A 265 -18.07 42.80 19.16
C GLN A 265 -19.57 42.74 18.80
N ALA A 266 -20.12 43.81 18.23
CA ALA A 266 -21.51 43.85 17.76
C ALA A 266 -21.77 42.82 16.64
N ALA A 267 -20.85 42.68 15.67
CA ALA A 267 -20.95 41.66 14.62
C ALA A 267 -20.94 40.23 15.19
N LEU A 268 -20.04 39.93 16.12
CA LEU A 268 -19.97 38.62 16.79
C LEU A 268 -21.23 38.34 17.63
N ALA A 269 -21.79 39.35 18.28
CA ALA A 269 -23.06 39.24 19.00
C ALA A 269 -24.26 39.00 18.05
N ALA A 270 -24.24 39.55 16.83
CA ALA A 270 -25.26 39.30 15.81
C ALA A 270 -25.18 37.89 15.21
N ASP A 271 -23.99 37.29 15.11
CA ASP A 271 -23.82 35.88 14.71
C ASP A 271 -24.18 34.88 15.83
N ALA A 272 -24.15 35.29 17.11
CA ALA A 272 -24.47 34.41 18.25
C ALA A 272 -25.82 33.65 18.15
N PRO A 273 -26.97 34.27 17.81
CA PRO A 273 -28.23 33.52 17.62
C PRO A 273 -28.18 32.52 16.47
N ARG A 274 -27.43 32.81 15.39
CA ARG A 274 -27.21 31.88 14.28
C ARG A 274 -26.36 30.69 14.71
N ILE A 275 -25.31 30.92 15.49
CA ILE A 275 -24.47 29.86 16.07
C ILE A 275 -25.30 28.98 17.01
N ALA A 276 -26.12 29.58 17.88
CA ALA A 276 -27.02 28.85 18.78
C ALA A 276 -28.05 27.99 18.01
N ALA A 277 -28.66 28.54 16.94
CA ALA A 277 -29.59 27.79 16.09
C ALA A 277 -28.92 26.61 15.36
N LEU A 278 -27.67 26.78 14.90
CA LEU A 278 -26.87 25.71 14.29
C LEU A 278 -26.51 24.62 15.32
N ALA A 279 -26.10 25.01 16.54
CA ALA A 279 -25.82 24.08 17.63
C ALA A 279 -27.08 23.27 18.02
N ALA A 280 -28.24 23.92 18.15
CA ALA A 280 -29.50 23.25 18.43
C ALA A 280 -29.93 22.29 17.30
N ARG A 281 -29.71 22.67 16.03
CA ARG A 281 -29.94 21.79 14.87
C ARG A 281 -29.00 20.57 14.89
N LEU A 282 -27.73 20.76 15.23
CA LEU A 282 -26.75 19.68 15.34
C LEU A 282 -27.09 18.72 16.51
N ALA A 283 -27.53 19.24 17.65
CA ALA A 283 -28.01 18.43 18.77
C ALA A 283 -29.23 17.56 18.38
N ARG A 284 -30.21 18.14 17.66
CA ARG A 284 -31.35 17.39 17.11
C ARG A 284 -30.92 16.33 16.09
N ALA A 285 -29.95 16.63 15.23
CA ALA A 285 -29.40 15.65 14.29
C ALA A 285 -28.70 14.48 15.00
N ALA A 286 -27.93 14.75 16.06
CA ALA A 286 -27.29 13.73 16.88
C ALA A 286 -28.32 12.85 17.64
N GLN A 287 -29.43 13.43 18.09
CA GLN A 287 -30.56 12.66 18.65
C GLN A 287 -31.22 11.77 17.58
N ALA A 288 -31.48 12.30 16.38
CA ALA A 288 -32.06 11.53 15.29
C ALA A 288 -31.16 10.36 14.83
N GLU A 289 -29.84 10.55 14.77
CA GLU A 289 -28.90 9.48 14.40
C GLU A 289 -28.88 8.35 15.45
N ARG A 290 -29.05 8.65 16.74
CA ARG A 290 -29.23 7.64 17.81
C ARG A 290 -30.51 6.81 17.63
N LEU A 291 -31.58 7.39 17.07
CA LEU A 291 -32.84 6.68 16.80
C LEU A 291 -32.83 5.91 15.47
N ARG A 292 -31.93 6.25 14.54
CA ARG A 292 -31.82 5.63 13.20
C ARG A 292 -31.69 4.10 13.20
N PRO A 293 -30.97 3.44 14.13
CA PRO A 293 -30.95 1.97 14.24
C PRO A 293 -32.31 1.39 14.65
N LEU A 294 -33.06 2.08 15.52
CA LEU A 294 -34.39 1.65 15.96
C LEU A 294 -35.40 1.77 14.81
N VAL A 295 -35.41 2.88 14.08
CA VAL A 295 -36.26 3.06 12.88
C VAL A 295 -35.93 2.04 11.78
N ARG A 296 -34.64 1.69 11.62
CA ARG A 296 -34.22 0.60 10.72
C ARG A 296 -34.73 -0.77 11.17
N ARG A 297 -34.64 -1.09 12.48
CA ARG A 297 -35.17 -2.33 13.06
C ARG A 297 -36.70 -2.42 12.92
N GLN A 298 -37.42 -1.32 13.19
CA GLN A 298 -38.86 -1.24 13.01
C GLN A 298 -39.25 -1.55 11.56
N ARG A 299 -38.67 -0.86 10.58
CA ARG A 299 -38.98 -1.10 9.15
C ARG A 299 -38.65 -2.51 8.69
N ALA A 300 -37.57 -3.11 9.20
CA ALA A 300 -37.24 -4.50 8.92
C ALA A 300 -38.24 -5.49 9.55
N ALA A 301 -38.72 -5.21 10.77
CA ALA A 301 -39.75 -5.99 11.44
C ALA A 301 -41.13 -5.85 10.77
N GLU A 302 -41.50 -4.65 10.30
CA GLU A 302 -42.71 -4.39 9.52
C GLU A 302 -42.69 -5.17 8.20
N ALA A 303 -41.55 -5.15 7.48
CA ALA A 303 -41.37 -5.93 6.24
C ALA A 303 -41.42 -7.45 6.49
N HIS A 304 -40.76 -7.96 7.54
CA HIS A 304 -40.87 -9.36 7.91
C HIS A 304 -42.29 -9.74 8.34
N LEU A 305 -43.02 -8.89 9.05
CA LEU A 305 -44.40 -9.14 9.44
C LEU A 305 -45.34 -9.18 8.23
N ALA A 306 -45.12 -8.33 7.22
CA ALA A 306 -45.84 -8.40 5.95
C ALA A 306 -45.57 -9.74 5.24
N GLN A 307 -44.30 -10.11 5.06
CA GLN A 307 -43.90 -11.38 4.44
C GLN A 307 -44.47 -12.60 5.18
N GLN A 308 -44.47 -12.60 6.52
CA GLN A 308 -45.05 -13.68 7.32
C GLN A 308 -46.58 -13.72 7.24
N ARG A 309 -47.26 -12.58 7.07
CA ARG A 309 -48.71 -12.54 6.81
C ARG A 309 -49.07 -13.12 5.44
N GLU A 310 -48.31 -12.78 4.40
CA GLU A 310 -48.47 -13.37 3.06
C GLU A 310 -48.22 -14.89 3.09
N ALA A 311 -47.14 -15.33 3.75
CA ALA A 311 -46.84 -16.76 3.93
C ALA A 311 -47.94 -17.50 4.72
N ALA A 312 -48.48 -16.89 5.78
CA ALA A 312 -49.57 -17.46 6.56
C ALA A 312 -50.89 -17.53 5.76
N GLN A 313 -51.20 -16.53 4.94
CA GLN A 313 -52.36 -16.54 4.04
C GLN A 313 -52.20 -17.64 2.97
N ALA A 314 -51.03 -17.78 2.36
CA ALA A 314 -50.73 -18.86 1.42
C ALA A 314 -50.82 -20.25 2.07
N ALA A 315 -50.31 -20.41 3.30
CA ALA A 315 -50.42 -21.65 4.05
C ALA A 315 -51.87 -21.98 4.45
N ALA A 316 -52.68 -21.00 4.84
CA ALA A 316 -54.09 -21.18 5.13
C ALA A 316 -54.89 -21.57 3.88
N ALA A 317 -54.61 -20.95 2.72
CA ALA A 317 -55.21 -21.33 1.44
C ALA A 317 -54.83 -22.76 1.02
N ALA A 318 -53.55 -23.13 1.19
CA ALA A 318 -53.06 -24.49 0.92
C ALA A 318 -53.70 -25.53 1.86
N LEU A 319 -53.88 -25.20 3.14
CA LEU A 319 -54.57 -26.05 4.11
C LEU A 319 -56.05 -26.24 3.75
N GLY A 320 -56.75 -25.16 3.36
CA GLY A 320 -58.13 -25.23 2.89
C GLY A 320 -58.29 -26.11 1.65
N ALA A 321 -57.40 -25.96 0.66
CA ALA A 321 -57.36 -26.83 -0.52
C ALA A 321 -57.06 -28.30 -0.16
N ALA A 322 -56.14 -28.56 0.77
CA ALA A 322 -55.84 -29.91 1.25
C ALA A 322 -57.03 -30.54 2.02
N GLN A 323 -57.75 -29.77 2.83
CA GLN A 323 -58.97 -30.20 3.52
C GLN A 323 -60.09 -30.53 2.52
N GLN A 324 -60.30 -29.71 1.50
CA GLN A 324 -61.25 -29.99 0.41
C GLN A 324 -60.87 -31.25 -0.37
N ALA A 325 -59.58 -31.44 -0.69
CA ALA A 325 -59.08 -32.65 -1.35
C ALA A 325 -59.27 -33.91 -0.48
N LEU A 326 -59.04 -33.81 0.83
CA LEU A 326 -59.28 -34.90 1.78
C LEU A 326 -60.77 -35.25 1.88
N ALA A 327 -61.65 -34.26 2.00
CA ALA A 327 -63.10 -34.47 2.03
C ALA A 327 -63.61 -35.13 0.74
N ALA A 328 -63.13 -34.68 -0.42
CA ALA A 328 -63.44 -35.30 -1.72
C ALA A 328 -62.90 -36.74 -1.83
N ALA A 329 -61.72 -37.03 -1.26
CA ALA A 329 -61.17 -38.38 -1.20
C ALA A 329 -62.00 -39.30 -0.27
N GLN A 330 -62.42 -38.80 0.90
CA GLN A 330 -63.29 -39.51 1.84
C GLN A 330 -64.68 -39.80 1.23
N GLN A 331 -65.28 -38.84 0.51
CA GLN A 331 -66.54 -39.07 -0.22
C GLN A 331 -66.39 -40.14 -1.31
N ARG A 332 -65.28 -40.12 -2.07
CA ARG A 332 -64.97 -41.17 -3.07
C ARG A 332 -64.77 -42.55 -2.41
N GLN A 333 -64.10 -42.60 -1.26
CA GLN A 333 -63.93 -43.84 -0.49
C GLN A 333 -65.28 -44.38 0.01
N ALA A 334 -66.12 -43.54 0.61
CA ALA A 334 -67.44 -43.93 1.09
C ALA A 334 -68.36 -44.40 -0.06
N ALA A 335 -68.34 -43.72 -1.21
CA ALA A 335 -69.06 -44.15 -2.40
C ALA A 335 -68.56 -45.52 -2.93
N ALA A 336 -67.25 -45.75 -2.93
CA ALA A 336 -66.66 -47.03 -3.32
C ALA A 336 -67.02 -48.17 -2.33
N GLN A 337 -67.03 -47.88 -1.01
CA GLN A 337 -67.46 -48.83 0.01
C GLN A 337 -68.96 -49.17 -0.09
N GLY A 338 -69.82 -48.17 -0.36
CA GLY A 338 -71.25 -48.40 -0.62
C GLY A 338 -71.49 -49.23 -1.88
N ALA A 339 -70.72 -48.96 -2.96
CA ALA A 339 -70.79 -49.75 -4.19
C ALA A 339 -70.29 -51.20 -4.01
N LEU A 340 -69.29 -51.42 -3.15
CA LEU A 340 -68.83 -52.76 -2.77
C LEU A 340 -69.91 -53.52 -1.99
N ALA A 341 -70.43 -52.94 -0.91
CA ALA A 341 -71.48 -53.57 -0.08
C ALA A 341 -72.75 -53.91 -0.89
N ALA A 342 -73.13 -53.04 -1.83
CA ALA A 342 -74.26 -53.27 -2.74
C ALA A 342 -74.03 -54.44 -3.72
N GLN A 343 -72.78 -54.83 -3.98
CA GLN A 343 -72.44 -56.01 -4.79
C GLN A 343 -72.20 -57.26 -3.94
N GLU A 344 -71.63 -57.11 -2.74
CA GLU A 344 -71.40 -58.22 -1.81
C GLU A 344 -72.70 -58.88 -1.34
N ALA A 345 -73.74 -58.09 -1.02
CA ALA A 345 -75.04 -58.64 -0.57
C ALA A 345 -75.70 -59.63 -1.57
N PRO A 346 -75.92 -59.29 -2.86
CA PRO A 346 -76.47 -60.24 -3.83
C PRO A 346 -75.51 -61.39 -4.17
N LEU A 347 -74.19 -61.16 -4.16
CA LEU A 347 -73.21 -62.23 -4.39
C LEU A 347 -73.16 -63.24 -3.24
N ALA A 348 -73.23 -62.79 -1.99
CA ALA A 348 -73.30 -63.65 -0.81
C ALA A 348 -74.59 -64.48 -0.81
N ALA A 349 -75.76 -63.86 -1.07
CA ALA A 349 -77.03 -64.57 -1.20
C ALA A 349 -76.99 -65.62 -2.32
N ARG A 350 -76.34 -65.30 -3.46
CA ARG A 350 -76.18 -66.25 -4.57
C ARG A 350 -75.22 -67.40 -4.25
N LEU A 351 -74.18 -67.14 -3.46
CA LEU A 351 -73.23 -68.17 -3.00
C LEU A 351 -73.91 -69.13 -2.01
N GLU A 352 -74.77 -68.63 -1.13
CA GLU A 352 -75.52 -69.47 -0.18
C GLU A 352 -76.58 -70.34 -0.87
N GLN A 353 -77.30 -69.81 -1.87
CA GLN A 353 -78.16 -70.62 -2.74
C GLN A 353 -77.41 -71.77 -3.42
N LEU A 354 -76.16 -71.53 -3.84
CA LEU A 354 -75.31 -72.55 -4.47
C LEU A 354 -74.75 -73.57 -3.48
N ARG A 355 -74.56 -73.21 -2.20
CA ARG A 355 -74.23 -74.15 -1.12
C ARG A 355 -75.39 -75.10 -0.83
N GLN A 356 -76.58 -74.56 -0.59
CA GLN A 356 -77.79 -75.36 -0.33
C GLN A 356 -78.10 -76.34 -1.49
N ALA A 357 -77.90 -75.91 -2.73
CA ALA A 357 -78.01 -76.78 -3.90
C ALA A 357 -76.94 -77.89 -3.94
N ALA A 358 -75.73 -77.65 -3.45
CA ALA A 358 -74.66 -78.65 -3.36
C ALA A 358 -74.88 -79.64 -2.19
N GLU A 359 -75.43 -79.17 -1.07
CA GLU A 359 -75.77 -80.00 0.10
C GLU A 359 -76.91 -80.97 -0.24
N LEU A 360 -78.01 -80.48 -0.84
CA LEU A 360 -79.10 -81.33 -1.33
C LEU A 360 -78.63 -82.36 -2.38
N ALA A 361 -77.65 -82.01 -3.22
CA ALA A 361 -77.04 -82.95 -4.16
C ALA A 361 -76.19 -84.03 -3.46
N ALA A 362 -75.55 -83.71 -2.33
CA ALA A 362 -74.80 -84.67 -1.51
C ALA A 362 -75.73 -85.58 -0.70
N GLU A 363 -76.85 -85.06 -0.17
CA GLU A 363 -77.88 -85.87 0.49
C GLU A 363 -78.52 -86.88 -0.47
N LEU A 364 -78.84 -86.46 -1.70
CA LEU A 364 -79.33 -87.36 -2.76
C LEU A 364 -78.30 -88.42 -3.16
N ALA A 365 -77.01 -88.14 -3.06
CA ALA A 365 -75.95 -89.13 -3.28
C ALA A 365 -75.91 -90.16 -2.14
N GLN A 366 -75.88 -89.71 -0.87
CA GLN A 366 -75.91 -90.62 0.29
C GLN A 366 -77.19 -91.46 0.34
N GLY A 367 -78.35 -90.90 -0.03
CA GLY A 367 -79.61 -91.63 -0.10
C GLY A 367 -79.56 -92.80 -1.10
N ARG A 368 -78.91 -92.58 -2.25
CA ARG A 368 -78.70 -93.64 -3.27
C ARG A 368 -77.70 -94.70 -2.81
N GLU A 369 -76.61 -94.32 -2.14
CA GLU A 369 -75.67 -95.29 -1.55
C GLU A 369 -76.33 -96.14 -0.45
N ARG A 370 -77.13 -95.53 0.44
CA ARG A 370 -77.84 -96.27 1.50
C ARG A 370 -78.86 -97.27 0.93
N LEU A 371 -79.58 -96.90 -0.14
CA LEU A 371 -80.47 -97.84 -0.85
C LEU A 371 -79.71 -98.98 -1.52
N ALA A 372 -78.55 -98.70 -2.13
CA ALA A 372 -77.70 -99.74 -2.72
C ALA A 372 -77.11 -100.70 -1.67
N ALA A 373 -76.72 -100.19 -0.50
CA ALA A 373 -76.24 -101.00 0.62
C ALA A 373 -77.34 -101.92 1.17
N LEU A 374 -78.53 -101.38 1.48
CA LEU A 374 -79.66 -102.16 2.00
C LEU A 374 -80.15 -103.23 1.00
N ALA A 375 -80.11 -102.94 -0.31
CA ALA A 375 -80.41 -103.95 -1.34
C ALA A 375 -79.38 -105.10 -1.36
N ALA A 376 -78.09 -104.79 -1.18
CA ALA A 376 -77.02 -105.80 -1.10
C ALA A 376 -77.09 -106.63 0.20
N GLU A 377 -77.53 -106.05 1.31
CA GLU A 377 -77.79 -106.77 2.57
C GLU A 377 -79.02 -107.69 2.45
N GLY A 378 -80.10 -107.22 1.82
CA GLY A 378 -81.28 -108.03 1.54
C GLY A 378 -80.97 -109.27 0.69
N ALA A 379 -80.14 -109.13 -0.35
CA ALA A 379 -79.68 -110.27 -1.16
C ALA A 379 -78.89 -111.30 -0.34
N ARG A 380 -77.92 -110.85 0.48
CA ARG A 380 -77.09 -111.72 1.34
C ARG A 380 -77.93 -112.49 2.37
N CYS A 381 -78.93 -111.85 2.95
CA CYS A 381 -79.86 -112.51 3.88
C CYS A 381 -80.71 -113.60 3.18
N GLY A 382 -81.10 -113.38 1.93
CA GLY A 382 -81.78 -114.39 1.11
C GLY A 382 -80.90 -115.62 0.82
N GLU A 383 -79.65 -115.40 0.41
CA GLU A 383 -78.68 -116.48 0.16
C GLU A 383 -78.36 -117.27 1.45
N ALA A 384 -78.20 -116.58 2.59
CA ALA A 384 -77.96 -117.22 3.89
C ALA A 384 -79.12 -118.09 4.37
N LEU A 385 -80.38 -117.65 4.18
CA LEU A 385 -81.56 -118.43 4.52
C LEU A 385 -81.73 -119.66 3.63
N ALA A 386 -81.39 -119.56 2.34
CA ALA A 386 -81.37 -120.72 1.44
C ALA A 386 -80.32 -121.76 1.84
N ALA A 387 -79.12 -121.31 2.24
CA ALA A 387 -78.06 -122.20 2.74
C ALA A 387 -78.48 -122.95 4.02
N LEU A 388 -79.00 -122.24 5.02
CA LEU A 388 -79.47 -122.84 6.28
C LEU A 388 -80.66 -123.79 6.06
N GLY A 389 -81.52 -123.53 5.07
CA GLY A 389 -82.56 -124.47 4.65
C GLY A 389 -82.00 -125.78 4.08
N ALA A 390 -80.93 -125.70 3.29
CA ALA A 390 -80.28 -126.86 2.65
C ALA A 390 -79.41 -127.70 3.62
N GLU A 391 -78.89 -127.11 4.70
CA GLU A 391 -78.23 -127.87 5.76
C GLU A 391 -79.25 -128.60 6.66
N ARG A 392 -80.37 -127.93 6.98
CA ARG A 392 -81.42 -128.51 7.84
C ARG A 392 -82.11 -129.74 7.22
N THR A 393 -82.23 -129.81 5.88
CA THR A 393 -82.72 -131.01 5.19
C THR A 393 -81.70 -132.15 5.17
N ARG A 394 -80.39 -131.83 5.04
CA ARG A 394 -79.30 -132.82 5.15
C ARG A 394 -79.23 -133.43 6.54
N GLU A 395 -79.38 -132.63 7.60
CA GLU A 395 -79.46 -133.15 8.97
C GLU A 395 -80.67 -134.06 9.18
N ALA A 396 -81.83 -133.72 8.61
CA ALA A 396 -83.04 -134.55 8.70
C ALA A 396 -82.82 -135.94 8.05
N GLU A 397 -82.29 -135.99 6.81
CA GLU A 397 -81.95 -137.25 6.15
C GLU A 397 -80.93 -138.08 6.93
N LEU A 398 -79.89 -137.45 7.48
CA LEU A 398 -78.87 -138.12 8.28
C LEU A 398 -79.46 -138.70 9.57
N ARG A 399 -80.39 -138.00 10.21
CA ARG A 399 -81.09 -138.44 11.43
C ARG A 399 -82.02 -139.62 11.17
N GLU A 400 -82.72 -139.63 10.04
CA GLU A 400 -83.56 -140.77 9.63
C GLU A 400 -82.71 -142.01 9.30
N LYS A 401 -81.64 -141.85 8.51
CA LYS A 401 -80.67 -142.91 8.19
C LYS A 401 -80.00 -143.48 9.44
N ALA A 402 -79.68 -142.63 10.44
CA ALA A 402 -79.14 -143.06 11.73
C ALA A 402 -80.14 -143.90 12.55
N LEU A 403 -81.43 -143.54 12.56
CA LEU A 403 -82.47 -144.31 13.26
C LEU A 403 -82.73 -145.67 12.58
N GLN A 404 -82.77 -145.71 11.24
CA GLN A 404 -82.84 -146.97 10.49
C GLN A 404 -81.63 -147.88 10.78
N ARG A 405 -80.42 -147.30 10.88
CA ARG A 405 -79.21 -148.06 11.26
C ARG A 405 -79.25 -148.55 12.70
N GLN A 406 -79.82 -147.79 13.64
CA GLN A 406 -80.03 -148.23 15.02
C GLN A 406 -81.06 -149.38 15.12
N ALA A 407 -82.07 -149.39 14.25
CA ALA A 407 -83.02 -150.51 14.13
C ALA A 407 -82.35 -151.78 13.57
N GLN A 408 -81.52 -151.66 12.52
CA GLN A 408 -80.73 -152.78 11.98
C GLN A 408 -79.79 -153.37 13.03
N LEU A 409 -79.01 -152.54 13.73
CA LEU A 409 -78.06 -153.02 14.75
C LEU A 409 -78.76 -153.73 15.92
N LYS A 410 -80.00 -153.35 16.26
CA LYS A 410 -80.83 -154.08 17.25
C LYS A 410 -81.42 -155.40 16.72
N ALA A 411 -81.51 -155.59 15.40
CA ALA A 411 -81.89 -156.85 14.79
C ALA A 411 -80.69 -157.80 14.62
N GLU A 412 -79.51 -157.27 14.27
CA GLU A 412 -78.25 -158.01 14.15
C GLU A 412 -77.81 -158.58 15.51
N LEU A 413 -77.96 -157.81 16.60
CA LEU A 413 -77.76 -158.29 17.99
C LEU A 413 -78.74 -159.41 18.42
N LYS A 414 -79.78 -159.68 17.62
CA LYS A 414 -80.74 -160.78 17.82
C LYS A 414 -80.35 -162.07 17.08
N GLN A 415 -79.30 -162.01 16.25
CA GLN A 415 -78.73 -163.14 15.50
C GLN A 415 -77.33 -163.57 16.01
N ALA A 416 -76.77 -162.82 16.99
CA ALA A 416 -75.56 -163.20 17.72
C ALA A 416 -75.85 -164.28 18.79
N GLU A 417 -76.21 -165.46 18.32
CA GLU A 417 -76.62 -166.64 19.10
C GLU A 417 -75.55 -167.20 20.07
N VAL A 418 -76.01 -167.69 21.24
CA VAL A 418 -75.94 -169.13 21.60
C VAL A 418 -77.18 -169.51 22.43
N PRO A 419 -78.13 -170.31 21.91
CA PRO A 419 -79.25 -170.85 22.68
C PRO A 419 -78.82 -171.81 23.79
N SER A 420 -79.61 -171.88 24.86
CA SER A 420 -79.27 -172.68 26.05
C SER A 420 -79.21 -174.19 25.79
N ALA A 421 -79.91 -174.74 24.79
CA ALA A 421 -79.90 -176.18 24.50
C ALA A 421 -78.48 -176.74 24.24
N TYR A 422 -77.59 -175.97 23.61
CA TYR A 422 -76.19 -176.37 23.40
C TYR A 422 -75.30 -176.17 24.65
N ARG A 423 -75.77 -175.39 25.63
CA ARG A 423 -75.15 -175.32 26.97
C ARG A 423 -75.65 -176.42 27.90
N THR A 424 -76.92 -176.82 27.82
CA THR A 424 -77.42 -177.94 28.64
C THR A 424 -76.80 -179.26 28.21
N LEU A 425 -76.61 -179.52 26.90
CA LEU A 425 -75.85 -180.69 26.43
C LEU A 425 -74.39 -180.73 26.94
N LEU A 426 -73.77 -179.56 27.19
CA LEU A 426 -72.44 -179.47 27.80
C LEU A 426 -72.49 -179.50 29.35
N GLN A 427 -73.61 -179.11 29.95
CA GLN A 427 -73.81 -179.13 31.41
C GLN A 427 -74.41 -180.43 31.92
N GLU A 428 -75.10 -181.23 31.11
CA GLU A 428 -75.49 -182.61 31.44
C GLU A 428 -74.22 -183.46 31.59
N ALA A 429 -73.25 -183.32 30.66
CA ALA A 429 -71.92 -183.92 30.77
C ALA A 429 -71.07 -183.41 31.97
N VAL A 430 -71.44 -182.31 32.63
CA VAL A 430 -70.77 -181.78 33.83
C VAL A 430 -71.60 -182.00 35.11
N ALA A 431 -72.92 -182.11 34.97
CA ALA A 431 -73.86 -182.48 36.01
C ALA A 431 -73.72 -183.97 36.31
N GLU A 432 -73.70 -184.86 35.31
CA GLU A 432 -73.37 -186.29 35.52
C GLU A 432 -71.98 -186.46 36.16
N LYS A 433 -70.99 -185.66 35.74
CA LYS A 433 -69.65 -185.63 36.38
C LYS A 433 -69.67 -185.14 37.84
N ARG A 434 -70.66 -184.33 38.25
CA ARG A 434 -70.82 -183.81 39.61
C ARG A 434 -71.77 -184.62 40.47
N GLU A 435 -72.79 -185.25 39.88
CA GLU A 435 -73.59 -186.31 40.48
C GLU A 435 -72.66 -187.48 40.82
N LEU A 436 -71.82 -187.96 39.91
CA LEU A 436 -70.80 -188.97 40.24
C LEU A 436 -69.89 -188.55 41.42
N GLY A 437 -69.55 -187.26 41.53
CA GLY A 437 -68.74 -186.72 42.63
C GLY A 437 -69.50 -186.45 43.94
N ARG A 438 -70.82 -186.22 43.90
CA ARG A 438 -71.64 -185.89 45.08
C ARG A 438 -72.48 -187.07 45.56
N LEU A 439 -72.95 -187.93 44.67
CA LEU A 439 -73.47 -189.26 45.00
C LEU A 439 -72.39 -190.10 45.69
N ALA A 440 -71.10 -189.90 45.40
CA ALA A 440 -70.01 -190.47 46.21
C ALA A 440 -70.08 -190.00 47.67
N LYS A 441 -70.12 -188.67 47.91
CA LYS A 441 -70.27 -188.11 49.27
C LYS A 441 -71.61 -188.43 49.93
N GLN A 442 -72.69 -188.53 49.16
CA GLN A 442 -73.99 -188.91 49.69
C GLN A 442 -74.06 -190.42 49.95
N LEU A 443 -73.26 -191.27 49.29
CA LEU A 443 -73.03 -192.64 49.76
C LEU A 443 -72.30 -192.63 51.10
N GLU A 444 -71.24 -191.83 51.29
CA GLU A 444 -70.54 -191.71 52.58
C GLU A 444 -71.49 -191.21 53.69
N GLU A 445 -72.23 -190.14 53.46
CA GLU A 445 -73.13 -189.53 54.45
C GLU A 445 -74.41 -190.38 54.67
N GLN A 446 -75.00 -190.98 53.64
CA GLN A 446 -76.17 -191.86 53.82
C GLN A 446 -75.80 -193.25 54.36
N THR A 447 -74.58 -193.76 54.17
CA THR A 447 -74.15 -194.96 54.89
C THR A 447 -73.91 -194.67 56.37
N ALA A 448 -73.45 -193.47 56.73
CA ALA A 448 -73.41 -193.02 58.12
C ALA A 448 -74.81 -192.83 58.73
N GLU A 449 -75.76 -192.21 58.00
CA GLU A 449 -77.17 -192.10 58.40
C GLU A 449 -77.81 -193.49 58.57
N LEU A 450 -77.60 -194.41 57.62
CA LEU A 450 -78.10 -195.79 57.68
C LEU A 450 -77.49 -196.59 58.82
N ALA A 451 -76.20 -196.44 59.12
CA ALA A 451 -75.57 -197.08 60.28
C ALA A 451 -76.20 -196.53 61.58
N LYS A 452 -76.38 -195.22 61.67
CA LYS A 452 -76.98 -194.57 62.84
C LYS A 452 -78.46 -194.94 63.03
N ARG A 453 -79.22 -195.18 61.95
CA ARG A 453 -80.60 -195.69 61.99
C ARG A 453 -80.75 -197.20 61.97
N GLN A 454 -79.67 -197.95 61.79
CA GLN A 454 -79.57 -199.34 62.23
C GLN A 454 -79.15 -199.42 63.72
N SER A 455 -78.81 -198.27 64.35
CA SER A 455 -78.77 -198.09 65.81
C SER A 455 -79.99 -197.36 66.42
N GLU A 456 -80.84 -196.68 65.61
CA GLU A 456 -82.28 -196.88 65.82
C GLU A 456 -82.57 -198.38 65.64
N HIS A 457 -83.77 -198.82 66.01
CA HIS A 457 -84.27 -200.15 65.69
C HIS A 457 -83.57 -201.34 66.37
N GLU A 458 -82.26 -201.57 66.32
CA GLU A 458 -81.65 -202.64 67.17
C GLU A 458 -81.88 -202.35 68.67
N ALA A 459 -81.74 -201.10 69.10
CA ALA A 459 -82.12 -200.69 70.47
C ALA A 459 -83.63 -200.79 70.78
N LEU A 460 -84.49 -200.94 69.75
CA LEU A 460 -85.95 -201.05 69.88
C LEU A 460 -86.52 -202.44 69.51
N GLU A 461 -85.69 -203.34 68.95
CA GLU A 461 -85.98 -204.74 68.67
C GLU A 461 -85.27 -205.65 69.66
N ARG A 462 -84.12 -205.26 70.24
CA ARG A 462 -83.66 -205.86 71.52
C ARG A 462 -84.64 -205.58 72.66
N ARG A 463 -85.45 -204.53 72.52
CA ARG A 463 -86.66 -204.26 73.34
C ARG A 463 -87.83 -205.23 73.05
N ARG A 464 -87.68 -206.19 72.11
CA ARG A 464 -88.78 -207.00 71.54
C ARG A 464 -88.47 -208.50 71.36
N ALA A 465 -87.41 -208.84 70.60
CA ALA A 465 -87.19 -210.17 70.02
C ALA A 465 -85.73 -210.62 69.79
N GLU A 466 -84.95 -210.33 68.67
CA GLU A 466 -84.84 -209.24 67.57
C GLU A 466 -84.68 -209.62 65.99
N LEU A 467 -84.48 -208.71 64.95
CA LEU A 467 -84.60 -209.00 63.42
C LEU A 467 -83.77 -208.46 62.10
N LYS A 468 -84.04 -207.33 61.32
CA LYS A 468 -84.18 -207.25 59.76
C LYS A 468 -83.60 -206.08 58.78
N GLU A 469 -83.52 -206.19 57.39
CA GLU A 469 -82.89 -205.20 56.36
C GLU A 469 -83.44 -204.91 54.82
N ARG A 470 -82.66 -204.48 53.72
CA ARG A 470 -83.09 -203.67 52.44
C ARG A 470 -82.21 -203.59 51.06
N ARG A 471 -82.66 -203.05 49.83
CA ARG A 471 -82.20 -203.16 48.31
C ARG A 471 -82.49 -202.03 47.17
N ALA A 472 -82.29 -202.20 45.78
CA ALA A 472 -82.57 -201.23 44.57
C ALA A 472 -81.85 -201.40 43.10
N LEU A 473 -82.06 -200.57 41.98
CA LEU A 473 -81.56 -200.66 40.49
C LEU A 473 -82.03 -199.61 39.32
N GLU A 474 -81.78 -199.76 37.94
CA GLU A 474 -81.98 -198.79 36.71
C GLU A 474 -81.27 -199.16 35.30
N ALA A 475 -81.11 -198.28 34.24
CA ALA A 475 -80.87 -198.55 32.73
C ALA A 475 -80.57 -197.34 31.68
N GLN A 476 -80.87 -197.39 30.32
CA GLN A 476 -80.42 -196.41 29.18
C GLN A 476 -80.90 -196.65 27.65
N ARG A 477 -80.61 -195.79 26.59
CA ARG A 477 -81.27 -195.65 25.18
C ARG A 477 -80.41 -195.06 23.91
N ARG A 478 -80.83 -195.01 22.57
CA ARG A 478 -80.05 -194.50 21.29
C ARG A 478 -80.77 -194.23 19.85
N SER A 479 -80.17 -193.66 18.72
CA SER A 479 -80.75 -193.43 17.28
C SER A 479 -79.86 -192.95 15.99
N PRO A 480 -80.33 -192.87 14.66
CA PRO A 480 -79.64 -192.57 13.28
C PRO A 480 -80.35 -191.57 12.21
N ALA A 481 -80.18 -191.33 10.84
CA ALA A 481 -79.15 -191.23 9.68
C ALA A 481 -79.68 -190.66 8.23
N PRO A 482 -78.88 -190.24 7.14
CA PRO A 482 -79.31 -189.48 5.85
C PRO A 482 -78.69 -189.77 4.37
N SER A 483 -79.08 -189.09 3.20
CA SER A 483 -78.52 -189.20 1.74
C SER A 483 -78.95 -188.17 0.56
N GLY A 484 -78.41 -188.17 -0.74
CA GLY A 484 -78.86 -187.36 -2.00
C GLY A 484 -78.01 -187.27 -3.38
N TRP A 485 -78.53 -186.80 -4.60
CA TRP A 485 -77.83 -186.70 -5.99
C TRP A 485 -78.50 -185.84 -7.20
N LEU A 486 -77.92 -185.67 -8.48
CA LEU A 486 -78.50 -185.39 -9.92
C LEU A 486 -77.77 -184.40 -10.97
N ARG A 487 -77.74 -184.57 -12.36
CA ARG A 487 -77.35 -183.58 -13.51
C ARG A 487 -77.63 -183.92 -15.07
N CYS A 488 -77.34 -183.06 -16.12
CA CYS A 488 -77.70 -183.19 -17.63
C CYS A 488 -76.86 -182.38 -18.77
N ALA A 489 -77.21 -182.33 -20.12
CA ALA A 489 -76.38 -181.88 -21.35
C ALA A 489 -77.05 -181.21 -22.68
N ALA A 490 -76.36 -181.00 -23.88
CA ALA A 490 -76.75 -180.11 -25.09
C ALA A 490 -76.30 -180.46 -26.62
N LYS A 491 -76.48 -179.59 -27.70
CA LYS A 491 -76.34 -179.86 -29.24
C LYS A 491 -75.94 -178.71 -30.32
N PRO A 492 -75.59 -178.98 -31.65
CA PRO A 492 -75.17 -178.05 -32.82
C PRO A 492 -75.82 -178.27 -34.28
N CYS A 493 -75.48 -177.81 -35.56
CA CYS A 493 -74.94 -176.60 -36.34
C CYS A 493 -74.92 -176.76 -37.97
N ALA A 494 -74.75 -175.72 -38.89
CA ALA A 494 -74.77 -175.76 -40.44
C ALA A 494 -74.03 -174.55 -41.22
N ARG A 495 -73.98 -174.10 -42.55
CA ARG A 495 -74.37 -174.37 -44.03
C ARG A 495 -73.70 -173.37 -45.10
N SER A 496 -73.44 -173.63 -46.45
CA SER A 496 -73.05 -172.62 -47.56
C SER A 496 -72.96 -173.10 -49.09
N SER A 497 -72.59 -172.27 -50.15
CA SER A 497 -72.49 -172.56 -51.66
C SER A 497 -71.49 -171.69 -52.58
N GLY A 498 -71.26 -171.93 -53.93
CA GLY A 498 -70.19 -171.41 -54.84
C GLY A 498 -68.81 -171.50 -54.21
N LEU A 499 -68.33 -172.72 -53.95
CA LEU A 499 -68.59 -173.30 -52.62
C LEU A 499 -67.57 -173.05 -51.49
N LEU A 500 -68.10 -172.60 -50.33
CA LEU A 500 -67.82 -173.07 -48.94
C LEU A 500 -66.49 -172.73 -48.17
N ARG A 501 -66.65 -172.13 -46.95
CA ARG A 501 -65.96 -172.34 -45.60
C ARG A 501 -64.84 -171.41 -45.00
N ARG A 502 -65.06 -171.00 -43.71
CA ARG A 502 -64.17 -170.94 -42.46
C ARG A 502 -63.19 -169.77 -42.04
N ARG A 503 -63.39 -169.23 -40.79
CA ARG A 503 -62.44 -168.79 -39.67
C ARG A 503 -61.42 -167.59 -39.88
N PRO A 504 -60.54 -167.11 -38.92
CA PRO A 504 -60.50 -166.96 -37.41
C PRO A 504 -59.74 -165.72 -36.72
N ALA A 505 -59.86 -165.53 -35.36
CA ALA A 505 -58.84 -165.21 -34.27
C ALA A 505 -58.25 -163.80 -33.80
N CYS A 506 -58.16 -163.62 -32.44
CA CYS A 506 -57.11 -163.00 -31.52
C CYS A 506 -56.74 -161.45 -31.49
N PRO A 507 -55.85 -160.87 -30.61
CA PRO A 507 -55.25 -161.23 -29.26
C PRO A 507 -55.01 -160.10 -28.14
N TRP A 508 -54.86 -160.50 -26.85
CA TRP A 508 -53.97 -160.04 -25.69
C TRP A 508 -53.77 -158.54 -25.25
N ARG A 509 -53.77 -158.17 -23.92
CA ARG A 509 -53.32 -156.86 -23.29
C ARG A 509 -53.35 -156.82 -21.71
N LEU A 510 -52.62 -155.91 -20.99
CA LEU A 510 -52.47 -155.84 -19.48
C LEU A 510 -52.04 -154.47 -18.81
N ARG A 511 -52.21 -154.31 -17.46
CA ARG A 511 -51.75 -153.26 -16.45
C ARG A 511 -52.24 -151.76 -16.67
N GLY A 512 -51.56 -150.63 -16.28
CA GLY A 512 -52.02 -149.17 -16.35
C GLY A 512 -51.17 -148.16 -15.48
N CYS A 513 -51.35 -146.82 -15.21
CA CYS A 513 -52.05 -145.52 -15.60
C CYS A 513 -51.53 -144.35 -14.65
N ALA A 514 -51.76 -142.99 -14.56
CA ALA A 514 -52.27 -141.71 -15.21
C ALA A 514 -51.82 -140.47 -14.30
N GLY A 515 -52.01 -139.11 -14.36
CA GLY A 515 -52.61 -137.98 -15.16
C GLY A 515 -53.50 -137.00 -14.28
N SER A 516 -53.56 -135.62 -14.17
CA SER A 516 -52.99 -134.30 -14.66
C SER A 516 -53.13 -133.19 -13.52
N SER A 517 -53.10 -131.81 -13.50
CA SER A 517 -53.13 -130.53 -14.33
C SER A 517 -52.43 -129.35 -13.52
N SER A 518 -52.56 -127.97 -13.53
CA SER A 518 -53.31 -126.76 -14.10
C SER A 518 -52.38 -125.46 -14.00
N ARG A 519 -52.61 -124.10 -13.83
CA ARG A 519 -53.68 -123.03 -13.63
C ARG A 519 -53.08 -121.55 -13.87
N ARG A 520 -53.85 -120.40 -13.84
CA ARG A 520 -53.46 -118.92 -14.01
C ARG A 520 -54.48 -117.92 -13.32
N SER A 521 -54.50 -116.54 -13.24
CA SER A 521 -53.66 -115.26 -13.29
C SER A 521 -54.58 -114.03 -12.84
N SER A 522 -54.45 -112.66 -12.93
CA SER A 522 -53.53 -111.53 -13.37
C SER A 522 -54.12 -110.07 -13.00
N ALA A 523 -53.36 -108.93 -12.99
CA ALA A 523 -53.81 -107.48 -12.73
C ALA A 523 -52.81 -106.38 -13.31
N CYS A 524 -52.78 -105.01 -13.18
CA CYS A 524 -53.48 -103.87 -12.48
C CYS A 524 -53.15 -102.43 -13.12
N TRP A 525 -53.51 -101.22 -12.56
CA TRP A 525 -53.50 -99.85 -13.26
C TRP A 525 -53.27 -98.50 -12.43
N PRO A 526 -52.79 -97.33 -13.01
CA PRO A 526 -52.45 -96.02 -12.31
C PRO A 526 -53.09 -94.65 -12.84
N ARG A 527 -52.79 -93.44 -12.25
CA ARG A 527 -53.26 -92.02 -12.60
C ARG A 527 -52.36 -90.80 -12.12
N SER A 528 -52.47 -89.54 -12.65
CA SER A 528 -51.71 -88.27 -12.22
C SER A 528 -52.11 -86.87 -12.85
N TRP A 529 -51.89 -85.66 -12.22
CA TRP A 529 -52.16 -84.26 -12.81
C TRP A 529 -51.60 -82.95 -12.06
N ARG A 530 -51.64 -81.71 -12.69
CA ARG A 530 -51.50 -80.24 -12.23
C ARG A 530 -50.12 -79.48 -12.34
N ARG A 531 -49.88 -78.12 -12.24
CA ARG A 531 -50.45 -76.77 -12.70
C ARG A 531 -49.54 -75.54 -12.25
N THR A 532 -49.41 -74.37 -12.96
CA THR A 532 -48.52 -73.17 -12.63
C THR A 532 -49.01 -71.71 -13.05
N CYS A 533 -48.29 -70.56 -12.74
CA CYS A 533 -48.55 -69.11 -13.14
C CYS A 533 -47.39 -68.03 -12.85
N MET A 534 -47.32 -66.83 -13.52
CA MET A 534 -46.35 -65.64 -13.37
C MET A 534 -46.82 -64.31 -14.12
N LYS A 535 -46.27 -63.02 -14.17
CA LYS A 535 -45.40 -62.01 -13.43
C LYS A 535 -45.44 -60.55 -14.12
N ALA A 536 -44.72 -59.46 -13.67
CA ALA A 536 -44.90 -57.99 -14.06
C ALA A 536 -43.63 -57.04 -14.33
N ARG A 537 -43.75 -55.68 -14.53
CA ARG A 537 -42.71 -54.68 -15.04
C ARG A 537 -42.79 -53.14 -14.60
N PRO A 538 -41.78 -52.20 -14.87
CA PRO A 538 -41.66 -50.77 -14.36
C PRO A 538 -41.39 -49.56 -15.38
N ALA A 539 -41.01 -48.30 -14.94
CA ALA A 539 -41.03 -46.98 -15.71
C ALA A 539 -39.84 -45.91 -15.54
N ARG A 540 -39.98 -44.59 -15.97
CA ARG A 540 -38.99 -43.42 -16.09
C ARG A 540 -39.70 -42.00 -16.08
N SER A 541 -39.25 -40.70 -16.28
CA SER A 541 -38.05 -39.74 -16.37
C SER A 541 -38.59 -38.26 -16.66
N ALA A 542 -38.02 -37.01 -16.72
CA ALA A 542 -36.76 -36.16 -16.63
C ALA A 542 -37.16 -34.66 -16.22
N ALA A 543 -36.57 -33.42 -16.39
CA ALA A 543 -35.41 -32.62 -16.94
C ALA A 543 -35.38 -31.17 -16.22
N ARG A 544 -34.82 -29.94 -16.53
CA ARG A 544 -33.96 -29.17 -17.53
C ARG A 544 -33.43 -27.78 -16.92
N TRP A 545 -32.56 -26.93 -17.55
CA TRP A 545 -31.50 -26.05 -16.88
C TRP A 545 -30.94 -24.67 -17.50
N SER A 546 -30.15 -23.85 -16.70
CA SER A 546 -28.76 -23.18 -16.86
C SER A 546 -28.24 -21.82 -17.56
N THR A 547 -27.41 -21.00 -16.82
CA THR A 547 -26.03 -20.30 -17.03
C THR A 547 -25.61 -18.98 -17.82
N LEU A 548 -24.64 -18.15 -17.27
CA LEU A 548 -23.83 -16.94 -17.78
C LEU A 548 -22.59 -16.56 -16.85
N ARG A 549 -21.64 -15.55 -16.92
CA ARG A 549 -20.80 -14.70 -17.89
C ARG A 549 -19.69 -13.81 -17.14
N GLN A 550 -18.58 -13.26 -17.75
CA GLN A 550 -17.46 -12.35 -17.17
C GLN A 550 -16.78 -11.38 -18.24
N ARG A 551 -15.65 -10.56 -18.17
CA ARG A 551 -14.54 -10.08 -17.21
C ARG A 551 -13.62 -8.86 -17.72
N ALA A 552 -12.90 -8.09 -16.84
CA ALA A 552 -11.56 -7.34 -16.87
C ALA A 552 -11.14 -6.05 -17.72
N GLY A 553 -10.20 -5.19 -17.21
CA GLY A 553 -9.44 -4.07 -17.91
C GLY A 553 -8.73 -2.98 -17.01
N GLY A 554 -7.76 -2.14 -17.50
CA GLY A 554 -7.09 -1.02 -16.74
C GLY A 554 -5.94 -0.19 -17.44
N GLN A 555 -5.28 0.77 -16.72
CA GLN A 555 -4.07 1.63 -17.05
C GLN A 555 -4.26 2.96 -17.88
N THR A 556 -3.42 4.05 -17.93
CA THR A 556 -2.25 4.66 -17.18
C THR A 556 -1.94 6.16 -17.58
N GLU A 557 -1.04 6.88 -16.85
CA GLU A 557 -0.36 8.21 -17.14
C GLU A 557 -1.22 9.52 -17.15
N GLN A 558 -0.73 10.79 -17.10
CA GLN A 558 0.61 11.45 -17.19
C GLN A 558 0.64 12.83 -16.42
N GLY A 559 1.77 13.60 -16.37
CA GLY A 559 1.75 15.04 -15.97
C GLY A 559 3.11 15.73 -15.65
N MET A 560 3.17 17.09 -15.66
CA MET A 560 4.33 17.91 -15.21
C MET A 560 4.00 19.40 -14.89
N ARG A 561 4.74 19.98 -13.91
CA ARG A 561 5.42 21.31 -13.80
C ARG A 561 4.85 22.60 -14.47
N ARG A 562 5.15 23.85 -14.06
CA ARG A 562 5.57 24.61 -12.83
C ARG A 562 5.85 26.09 -13.29
N LEU A 563 6.13 27.04 -12.37
CA LEU A 563 6.59 28.45 -12.64
C LEU A 563 5.51 29.43 -13.19
N SER A 564 5.59 30.77 -13.07
CA SER A 564 6.22 31.67 -12.06
C SER A 564 5.71 33.14 -12.20
N ARG A 565 5.98 34.02 -11.22
CA ARG A 565 5.73 35.50 -11.30
C ARG A 565 6.62 36.18 -12.36
N PRO A 566 6.20 37.34 -12.90
CA PRO A 566 6.69 38.67 -12.44
C PRO A 566 5.54 39.70 -12.27
N GLY A 567 5.74 40.99 -11.95
CA GLY A 567 6.94 41.65 -11.40
C GLY A 567 7.27 43.05 -11.94
N SER A 568 6.75 44.11 -11.27
CA SER A 568 7.28 45.50 -11.23
C SER A 568 7.09 46.49 -12.41
N SER A 569 7.35 47.77 -12.10
CA SER A 569 7.29 49.02 -12.91
C SER A 569 5.90 49.49 -13.40
N SER A 570 5.46 50.77 -13.43
CA SER A 570 5.87 52.12 -12.97
C SER A 570 6.08 53.17 -14.09
N SER A 571 5.34 54.30 -14.03
CA SER A 571 5.71 55.69 -14.41
C SER A 571 4.60 56.51 -15.12
N SER A 572 4.64 57.84 -14.95
CA SER A 572 3.69 58.85 -15.48
C SER A 572 2.27 58.76 -14.86
N ARG A 573 1.48 59.81 -14.56
CA ARG A 573 1.49 61.29 -14.76
C ARG A 573 0.90 61.93 -13.46
N CYS A 574 0.76 63.24 -13.23
CA CYS A 574 0.94 64.46 -14.01
C CYS A 574 1.30 65.64 -13.05
N ALA A 575 1.11 66.90 -13.46
CA ALA A 575 1.13 68.08 -12.57
C ALA A 575 0.08 69.14 -12.99
N ARG A 576 -0.26 70.06 -12.07
CA ARG A 576 -1.30 71.13 -12.17
C ARG A 576 -2.75 70.60 -12.14
N ARG A 577 -3.73 71.34 -11.64
CA ARG A 577 -3.72 72.67 -10.98
C ARG A 577 -3.96 72.55 -9.49
#